data_AF-A0A938F1N4-F1
#
_entry.id   AF-A0A938F1N4-F1
#
_cell.length_a   1.000
_cell.length_b   1.000
_cell.length_c   1.000
_cell.angle_alpha   90.00
_cell.angle_beta   90.00
_cell.angle_gamma   90.00
#
_symmetry.space_group_name_H-M   'P 1'
#
loop_
_entity.id
_entity.type
_entity.pdbx_description
1 polymer ?
#
loop_
_entity_poly.entity_id
_entity_poly.type
_entity_poly.pdbx_seq_one_letter_code
_entity_poly.pdbx_strand_id
1 'polypeptide(L)'
;MLPNRRAIVALAFATLFISSLEISHAQPLQPDRLELLVADSTEALKVSVPGDLEPNWPTLIEMSDRSSLMAWDMLLVSVMIKKVELAKSAKGARKVGKEMAKESYGWGSYQFSCLDTLWTKESNWNYRARNPRTGAHGIPQALPATKMEVVGTDWRTNPVTQIQWGLRYIDIRYETPCKALAKFKRSRYY
;
A
#
# COMPACT_ATOMS: atom_id res chain seq x y z
N MET A 1 17.78 82.49 -9.77
CA MET A 1 16.52 82.08 -10.42
C MET A 1 16.06 80.77 -9.79
N LEU A 2 14.96 80.79 -9.02
CA LEU A 2 14.13 79.63 -8.66
C LEU A 2 12.92 79.60 -9.64
N PRO A 3 12.07 78.56 -9.72
CA PRO A 3 12.19 77.12 -9.44
C PRO A 3 11.51 76.22 -10.52
N ASN A 4 11.52 74.88 -10.35
CA ASN A 4 10.39 73.93 -10.59
C ASN A 4 10.87 72.48 -10.37
N ARG A 5 10.71 71.89 -9.18
CA ARG A 5 9.53 71.14 -8.68
C ARG A 5 9.14 69.92 -9.53
N ARG A 6 9.43 68.70 -9.05
CA ARG A 6 8.44 67.75 -8.47
C ARG A 6 9.01 66.33 -8.31
N ALA A 7 8.61 65.70 -7.20
CA ALA A 7 8.87 64.32 -6.77
C ALA A 7 10.35 64.05 -6.45
N ILE A 8 10.74 63.59 -5.26
CA ILE A 8 10.28 62.35 -4.63
C ILE A 8 10.18 62.61 -3.12
N VAL A 9 8.95 62.67 -2.62
CA VAL A 9 8.63 62.58 -1.20
C VAL A 9 8.38 61.10 -0.89
N ALA A 10 8.72 60.69 0.33
CA ALA A 10 8.43 59.41 0.97
C ALA A 10 9.43 58.26 0.74
N LEU A 11 10.67 58.53 1.14
CA LEU A 11 11.60 57.50 1.62
C LEU A 11 11.45 57.41 3.15
N ALA A 12 10.39 56.73 3.62
CA ALA A 12 10.22 56.22 5.00
C ALA A 12 8.77 55.77 5.21
N PHE A 13 8.45 54.51 4.90
CA PHE A 13 7.48 53.69 5.65
C PHE A 13 7.73 52.21 5.31
N ALA A 14 9.01 51.84 5.28
CA ALA A 14 9.45 50.46 5.35
C ALA A 14 9.76 50.18 6.82
N THR A 15 8.74 49.77 7.57
CA THR A 15 8.78 48.94 8.80
C THR A 15 7.45 49.07 9.52
N LEU A 16 6.93 47.94 10.00
CA LEU A 16 5.73 47.78 10.86
C LEU A 16 4.40 47.53 10.12
N PHE A 17 4.27 46.35 9.49
CA PHE A 17 3.04 45.54 9.61
C PHE A 17 3.19 44.11 9.06
N ILE A 18 4.16 43.32 9.53
CA ILE A 18 4.16 41.86 9.28
C ILE A 18 4.69 41.14 10.51
N SER A 19 3.86 41.03 11.54
CA SER A 19 4.12 40.15 12.67
C SER A 19 2.78 39.70 13.25
N SER A 20 2.10 38.81 12.51
CA SER A 20 1.08 37.86 12.99
C SER A 20 0.61 36.96 11.83
N LEU A 21 1.52 36.14 11.30
CA LEU A 21 1.12 34.89 10.66
C LEU A 21 1.85 33.76 11.37
N GLU A 22 1.25 33.25 12.44
CA GLU A 22 1.54 31.89 12.88
C GLU A 22 0.91 30.94 11.86
N ILE A 23 1.63 30.69 10.77
CA ILE A 23 1.36 29.53 9.93
C ILE A 23 1.81 28.33 10.77
N SER A 24 0.84 27.68 11.41
CA SER A 24 1.02 26.33 11.97
C SER A 24 1.47 25.42 10.83
N HIS A 25 2.77 25.16 10.75
CA HIS A 25 3.32 24.15 9.88
C HIS A 25 2.99 22.80 10.52
N ALA A 26 2.07 22.05 9.91
CA ALA A 26 1.87 20.65 10.26
C ALA A 26 3.17 19.89 9.97
N GLN A 27 3.89 19.50 11.03
CA GLN A 27 5.05 18.63 10.90
C GLN A 27 4.62 17.30 10.27
N PRO A 28 5.31 16.80 9.24
CA PRO A 28 5.06 15.46 8.75
C PRO A 28 5.39 14.47 9.85
N LEU A 29 4.45 13.57 10.16
CA LEU A 29 4.66 12.45 11.06
C LEU A 29 5.84 11.62 10.55
N GLN A 30 6.98 11.72 11.24
CA GLN A 30 8.05 10.74 11.14
C GLN A 30 7.42 9.37 11.44
N PRO A 31 7.74 8.30 10.69
CA PRO A 31 7.29 6.97 11.08
C PRO A 31 8.10 6.59 12.32
N ASP A 32 7.58 6.94 13.49
CA ASP A 32 8.04 6.31 14.72
C ASP A 32 7.92 4.81 14.49
N ARG A 33 9.07 4.17 14.61
CA ARG A 33 9.22 2.73 14.67
C ARG A 33 8.11 2.23 15.59
N LEU A 34 7.19 1.40 15.08
CA LEU A 34 6.23 0.71 15.92
C LEU A 34 7.03 -0.16 16.90
N GLU A 35 7.29 0.35 18.10
CA GLU A 35 7.74 -0.43 19.21
C GLU A 35 6.50 -1.08 19.82
N LEU A 36 6.30 -2.35 19.45
CA LEU A 36 5.25 -3.19 20.00
C LEU A 36 5.60 -3.47 21.46
N LEU A 37 5.15 -2.61 22.37
CA LEU A 37 5.17 -2.92 23.80
C LEU A 37 4.14 -4.03 24.04
N VAL A 38 4.62 -5.27 24.08
CA VAL A 38 3.86 -6.41 24.58
C VAL A 38 3.68 -6.18 26.08
N ALA A 39 2.51 -5.68 26.48
CA ALA A 39 2.12 -5.71 27.88
C ALA A 39 1.86 -7.18 28.26
N ASP A 40 2.71 -7.70 29.13
CA ASP A 40 2.56 -9.02 29.74
C ASP A 40 1.35 -8.97 30.69
N SER A 41 0.19 -9.43 30.23
CA SER A 41 -1.04 -9.41 31.02
C SER A 41 -1.22 -10.73 31.79
N THR A 42 -0.40 -10.92 32.82
CA THR A 42 -0.71 -11.90 33.87
C THR A 42 -1.56 -11.26 34.96
N GLU A 43 -2.82 -10.96 34.67
CA GLU A 43 -3.83 -10.88 35.73
C GLU A 43 -5.22 -11.17 35.19
N ALA A 44 -5.69 -12.38 35.49
CA ALA A 44 -7.03 -12.82 35.17
C ALA A 44 -8.05 -12.02 35.99
N LEU A 45 -8.80 -11.13 35.33
CA LEU A 45 -10.00 -10.51 35.91
C LEU A 45 -11.06 -11.58 36.18
N LYS A 46 -11.22 -11.95 37.45
CA LYS A 46 -12.39 -12.73 37.92
C LYS A 46 -13.51 -11.77 38.29
N VAL A 47 -14.57 -11.75 37.50
CA VAL A 47 -15.83 -11.09 37.83
C VAL A 47 -16.80 -12.14 38.36
N SER A 48 -17.30 -11.95 39.59
CA SER A 48 -18.34 -12.77 40.22
C SER A 48 -19.72 -12.29 39.76
N VAL A 49 -20.54 -13.19 39.21
CA VAL A 49 -21.92 -12.91 38.81
C VAL A 49 -22.90 -13.60 39.77
N PRO A 50 -23.82 -12.87 40.44
CA PRO A 50 -24.89 -13.47 41.25
C PRO A 50 -25.99 -14.07 40.36
N GLY A 51 -26.63 -15.13 40.86
CA GLY A 51 -27.54 -16.01 40.12
C GLY A 51 -28.94 -15.48 39.81
N ASP A 52 -29.55 -16.28 38.94
CA ASP A 52 -30.98 -16.60 38.80
C ASP A 52 -31.93 -15.55 38.23
N LEU A 53 -31.80 -15.27 36.93
CA LEU A 53 -32.91 -15.10 35.98
C LEU A 53 -32.37 -15.47 34.59
N GLU A 54 -32.70 -16.66 34.07
CA GLU A 54 -32.17 -17.15 32.78
C GLU A 54 -32.62 -16.24 31.62
N PRO A 55 -31.70 -15.51 30.95
CA PRO A 55 -31.97 -14.86 29.69
C PRO A 55 -31.82 -15.91 28.56
N ASN A 56 -32.61 -15.79 27.49
CA ASN A 56 -32.54 -16.65 26.30
C ASN A 56 -31.31 -16.39 25.41
N TRP A 57 -30.17 -16.08 26.01
CA TRP A 57 -28.92 -15.92 25.28
C TRP A 57 -28.47 -17.29 24.74
N PRO A 58 -27.92 -17.34 23.52
CA PRO A 58 -27.42 -18.58 22.94
C PRO A 58 -26.44 -19.26 23.89
N THR A 59 -26.67 -20.52 24.23
CA THR A 59 -25.80 -21.24 25.17
C THR A 59 -24.36 -21.28 24.64
N LEU A 60 -23.39 -21.38 25.57
CA LEU A 60 -21.95 -21.35 25.31
C LEU A 60 -21.49 -22.37 24.24
N ILE A 61 -22.27 -23.44 24.05
CA ILE A 61 -22.06 -24.47 23.03
C ILE A 61 -22.37 -23.95 21.62
N GLU A 62 -23.44 -23.16 21.41
CA GLU A 62 -23.76 -22.52 20.11
C GLU A 62 -22.76 -21.41 19.73
N MET A 63 -22.19 -20.72 20.72
CA MET A 63 -21.14 -19.73 20.46
C MET A 63 -19.78 -20.37 20.14
N SER A 64 -19.55 -21.61 20.58
CA SER A 64 -18.28 -22.32 20.31
C SER A 64 -18.10 -22.73 18.85
N ASP A 65 -19.21 -22.92 18.11
CA ASP A 65 -19.20 -23.17 16.67
C ASP A 65 -19.00 -21.90 15.83
N ARG A 66 -19.09 -20.72 16.45
CA ARG A 66 -18.77 -19.44 15.82
C ARG A 66 -17.29 -19.15 16.09
N SER A 67 -16.43 -19.50 15.14
CA SER A 67 -14.98 -19.23 15.15
C SER A 67 -14.66 -17.93 15.88
N SER A 68 -14.11 -18.03 17.10
CA SER A 68 -13.69 -16.86 17.87
C SER A 68 -12.57 -16.18 17.11
N LEU A 69 -12.87 -15.12 16.37
CA LEU A 69 -11.86 -14.28 15.74
C LEU A 69 -11.04 -13.67 16.87
N MET A 70 -9.81 -14.11 17.06
CA MET A 70 -8.96 -13.54 18.09
C MET A 70 -8.60 -12.11 17.71
N ALA A 71 -8.34 -11.24 18.70
CA ALA A 71 -7.89 -9.87 18.45
C ALA A 71 -6.65 -9.83 17.52
N TRP A 72 -5.80 -10.86 17.58
CA TRP A 72 -4.66 -11.06 16.68
C TRP A 72 -5.05 -11.30 15.22
N ASP A 73 -6.14 -12.05 14.97
CA ASP A 73 -6.64 -12.28 13.60
C ASP A 73 -7.17 -10.98 13.00
N MET A 74 -7.94 -10.22 13.78
CA MET A 74 -8.41 -8.91 13.34
C MET A 74 -7.25 -7.93 13.08
N LEU A 75 -6.23 -7.94 13.94
CA LEU A 75 -5.04 -7.11 13.73
C LEU A 75 -4.33 -7.48 12.44
N LEU A 76 -4.09 -8.77 12.19
CA LEU A 76 -3.45 -9.25 10.98
C LEU A 76 -4.24 -8.84 9.73
N VAL A 77 -5.56 -9.04 9.75
CA VAL A 77 -6.45 -8.60 8.67
C VAL A 77 -6.34 -7.09 8.43
N SER A 78 -6.33 -6.28 9.48
CA SER A 78 -6.20 -4.81 9.34
C SER A 78 -4.87 -4.40 8.68
N VAL A 79 -3.78 -5.08 9.02
CA VAL A 79 -2.45 -4.83 8.44
C VAL A 79 -2.43 -5.23 6.97
N MET A 80 -3.02 -6.37 6.62
CA MET A 80 -3.11 -6.84 5.24
C MET A 80 -3.99 -5.92 4.38
N ILE A 81 -5.13 -5.46 4.90
CA ILE A 81 -5.98 -4.47 4.22
C ILE A 81 -5.21 -3.18 3.98
N LYS A 82 -4.46 -2.70 4.98
CA LYS A 82 -3.60 -1.52 4.82
C LYS A 82 -2.56 -1.72 3.72
N LYS A 83 -1.94 -2.90 3.62
CA LYS A 83 -1.01 -3.25 2.53
C LYS A 83 -1.71 -3.20 1.17
N VAL A 84 -2.91 -3.74 1.06
CA VAL A 84 -3.72 -3.69 -0.18
C VAL A 84 -4.05 -2.25 -0.55
N GLU A 85 -4.49 -1.43 0.41
CA GLU A 85 -4.84 -0.03 0.18
C GLU A 85 -3.64 0.79 -0.29
N LEU A 86 -2.48 0.62 0.36
CA LEU A 86 -1.23 1.24 -0.09
C LEU A 86 -0.90 0.87 -1.54
N ALA A 87 -1.05 -0.42 -1.88
CA ALA A 87 -0.77 -0.95 -3.21
C ALA A 87 -1.74 -0.48 -4.30
N LYS A 88 -2.85 0.20 -3.98
CA LYS A 88 -3.74 0.80 -5.00
C LYS A 88 -3.10 1.98 -5.72
N SER A 89 -2.11 2.63 -5.11
CA SER A 89 -1.31 3.66 -5.76
C SER A 89 -0.09 3.05 -6.48
N ALA A 90 0.35 3.63 -7.61
CA ALA A 90 1.52 3.13 -8.32
C ALA A 90 2.79 3.13 -7.46
N LYS A 91 2.97 4.16 -6.62
CA LYS A 91 4.10 4.26 -5.67
C LYS A 91 4.03 3.17 -4.60
N GLY A 92 2.86 2.94 -4.02
CA GLY A 92 2.68 1.89 -3.02
C GLY A 92 2.78 0.48 -3.62
N ALA A 93 2.27 0.27 -4.83
CA ALA A 93 2.42 -0.98 -5.58
C ALA A 93 3.90 -1.32 -5.81
N ARG A 94 4.73 -0.33 -6.19
CA ARG A 94 6.19 -0.50 -6.31
C ARG A 94 6.83 -0.91 -4.99
N LYS A 95 6.45 -0.27 -3.88
CA LYS A 95 6.98 -0.60 -2.55
C LYS A 95 6.62 -2.03 -2.15
N VAL A 96 5.35 -2.38 -2.24
CA VAL A 96 4.84 -3.72 -1.91
C VAL A 96 5.46 -4.77 -2.83
N GLY A 97 5.54 -4.51 -4.13
CA GLY A 97 6.19 -5.40 -5.09
C GLY A 97 7.68 -5.61 -4.82
N LYS A 98 8.39 -4.58 -4.35
CA LYS A 98 9.81 -4.69 -3.96
C LYS A 98 9.99 -5.58 -2.74
N GLU A 99 9.17 -5.38 -1.72
CA GLU A 99 9.16 -6.19 -0.50
C GLU A 99 8.86 -7.66 -0.84
N MET A 100 7.78 -7.91 -1.59
CA MET A 100 7.40 -9.26 -2.01
C MET A 100 8.44 -9.95 -2.90
N ALA A 101 9.04 -9.23 -3.85
CA ALA A 101 10.10 -9.78 -4.71
C ALA A 101 11.31 -10.24 -3.88
N LYS A 102 11.69 -9.45 -2.87
CA LYS A 102 12.79 -9.79 -1.97
C LYS A 102 12.43 -10.96 -1.06
N GLU A 103 11.27 -10.90 -0.39
CA GLU A 103 10.84 -11.87 0.61
C GLU A 103 10.55 -13.25 0.00
N SER A 104 9.87 -13.30 -1.14
CA SER A 104 9.42 -14.57 -1.74
C SER A 104 10.43 -15.20 -2.69
N TYR A 105 11.29 -14.42 -3.34
CA TYR A 105 12.18 -14.90 -4.41
C TYR A 105 13.65 -14.54 -4.20
N GLY A 106 14.00 -13.81 -3.14
CA GLY A 106 15.37 -13.32 -2.93
C GLY A 106 15.82 -12.28 -3.96
N TRP A 107 14.90 -11.72 -4.75
CA TRP A 107 15.23 -10.75 -5.79
C TRP A 107 15.59 -9.39 -5.16
N GLY A 108 16.89 -9.13 -5.09
CA GLY A 108 17.43 -7.86 -4.60
C GLY A 108 17.16 -6.67 -5.51
N SER A 109 17.75 -5.52 -5.18
CA SER A 109 17.55 -4.24 -5.88
C SER A 109 17.81 -4.30 -7.38
N TYR A 110 18.80 -5.09 -7.80
CA TYR A 110 19.14 -5.28 -9.22
C TYR A 110 18.01 -5.95 -10.00
N GLN A 111 17.48 -7.07 -9.51
CA GLN A 111 16.36 -7.74 -10.17
C GLN A 111 15.09 -6.87 -10.11
N PHE A 112 14.88 -6.18 -9.00
CA PHE A 112 13.73 -5.28 -8.88
C PHE A 112 13.78 -4.11 -9.86
N SER A 113 14.94 -3.55 -10.20
CA SER A 113 15.02 -2.47 -11.19
C SER A 113 14.61 -2.93 -12.60
N CYS A 114 14.93 -4.18 -12.95
CA CYS A 114 14.45 -4.82 -14.17
C CYS A 114 12.93 -4.99 -14.14
N LEU A 115 12.38 -5.49 -13.03
CA LEU A 115 10.94 -5.61 -12.82
C LEU A 115 10.22 -4.27 -12.93
N ASP A 116 10.76 -3.25 -12.27
CA ASP A 116 10.19 -1.90 -12.25
C ASP A 116 10.15 -1.30 -13.65
N THR A 117 11.21 -1.48 -14.43
CA THR A 117 11.24 -1.07 -15.84
C THR A 117 10.18 -1.80 -16.65
N LEU A 118 10.08 -3.12 -16.48
CA LEU A 118 9.13 -3.97 -17.19
C LEU A 118 7.68 -3.55 -16.90
N TRP A 119 7.27 -3.57 -15.64
CA TRP A 119 5.89 -3.24 -15.25
C TRP A 119 5.55 -1.75 -15.40
N THR A 120 6.55 -0.87 -15.39
CA THR A 120 6.35 0.51 -15.80
C THR A 120 5.90 0.60 -17.26
N LYS A 121 6.51 -0.20 -18.15
CA LYS A 121 6.13 -0.23 -19.58
C LYS A 121 4.81 -0.94 -19.84
N GLU A 122 4.45 -1.93 -19.01
CA GLU A 122 3.19 -2.66 -19.14
C GLU A 122 1.98 -1.81 -18.74
N SER A 123 2.04 -1.15 -17.59
CA SER A 123 0.86 -0.54 -16.96
C SER A 123 1.16 0.74 -16.19
N ASN A 124 2.43 1.15 -16.11
CA ASN A 124 2.91 2.13 -15.15
C ASN A 124 2.49 1.80 -13.70
N TRP A 125 2.52 0.51 -13.33
CA TRP A 125 2.08 0.00 -12.03
C TRP A 125 0.61 0.31 -11.67
N ASN A 126 -0.24 0.56 -12.68
CA ASN A 126 -1.67 0.78 -12.47
C ASN A 126 -2.44 -0.56 -12.47
N TYR A 127 -2.98 -0.94 -11.31
CA TYR A 127 -3.76 -2.17 -11.17
C TYR A 127 -5.08 -2.18 -11.95
N ARG A 128 -5.57 -1.01 -12.37
CA ARG A 128 -6.77 -0.87 -13.20
C ARG A 128 -6.44 -0.81 -14.70
N ALA A 129 -5.16 -0.87 -15.08
CA ALA A 129 -4.76 -0.80 -16.47
C ALA A 129 -5.39 -1.94 -17.26
N ARG A 130 -6.08 -1.62 -18.35
CA ARG A 130 -6.67 -2.60 -19.26
C ARG A 130 -6.32 -2.23 -20.68
N ASN A 131 -5.73 -3.16 -21.42
CA ASN A 131 -5.57 -3.00 -22.86
C ASN A 131 -6.93 -3.25 -23.54
N PRO A 132 -7.53 -2.27 -24.23
CA PRO A 132 -8.85 -2.42 -24.83
C PRO A 132 -8.88 -3.41 -26.00
N ARG A 133 -7.74 -3.62 -26.69
CA ARG A 133 -7.65 -4.49 -27.87
C ARG A 133 -7.47 -5.96 -27.49
N THR A 134 -6.59 -6.23 -26.52
CA THR A 134 -6.25 -7.62 -26.15
C THR A 134 -6.97 -8.10 -24.89
N GLY A 135 -7.47 -7.19 -24.07
CA GLY A 135 -8.04 -7.51 -22.77
C GLY A 135 -7.02 -7.80 -21.66
N ALA A 136 -5.72 -7.61 -21.93
CA ALA A 136 -4.68 -7.73 -20.91
C ALA A 136 -4.96 -6.76 -19.75
N HIS A 137 -4.73 -7.20 -18.51
CA HIS A 137 -5.18 -6.46 -17.33
C HIS A 137 -4.14 -6.40 -16.20
N GLY A 138 -4.20 -5.30 -15.46
CA GLY A 138 -3.50 -5.12 -14.20
C GLY A 138 -2.04 -4.71 -14.36
N ILE A 139 -1.34 -4.70 -13.22
CA ILE A 139 0.08 -4.35 -13.13
C ILE A 139 0.94 -5.17 -14.11
N PRO A 140 0.83 -6.52 -14.14
CA PRO A 140 1.66 -7.34 -15.01
C PRO A 140 1.12 -7.47 -16.45
N GLN A 141 -0.04 -6.87 -16.76
CA GLN A 141 -0.77 -7.06 -18.04
C GLN A 141 -1.03 -8.55 -18.37
N ALA A 142 -1.65 -9.27 -17.43
CA ALA A 142 -1.94 -10.70 -17.57
C ALA A 142 -2.92 -10.97 -18.74
N LEU A 143 -2.62 -12.00 -19.54
CA LEU A 143 -3.45 -12.43 -20.67
C LEU A 143 -3.63 -13.97 -20.74
N PRO A 144 -4.88 -14.49 -20.66
CA PRO A 144 -6.06 -13.80 -20.14
C PRO A 144 -5.89 -13.42 -18.66
N ALA A 145 -6.58 -12.36 -18.23
CA ALA A 145 -6.50 -11.86 -16.86
C ALA A 145 -6.97 -12.87 -15.79
N THR A 146 -7.86 -13.80 -16.16
CA THR A 146 -8.35 -14.89 -15.30
C THR A 146 -7.24 -15.82 -14.80
N LYS A 147 -6.05 -15.82 -15.42
CA LYS A 147 -4.90 -16.56 -14.90
C LYS A 147 -4.51 -16.13 -13.47
N MET A 148 -4.87 -14.92 -13.06
CA MET A 148 -4.61 -14.43 -11.70
C MET A 148 -5.48 -15.11 -10.63
N GLU A 149 -6.55 -15.81 -11.01
CA GLU A 149 -7.45 -16.51 -10.08
C GLU A 149 -6.76 -17.64 -9.31
N VAL A 150 -5.65 -18.17 -9.83
CA VAL A 150 -4.81 -19.15 -9.11
C VAL A 150 -4.19 -18.57 -7.83
N VAL A 151 -4.07 -17.24 -7.75
CA VAL A 151 -3.60 -16.55 -6.54
C VAL A 151 -4.79 -16.05 -5.71
N GLY A 152 -5.79 -15.47 -6.35
CA GLY A 152 -6.99 -15.00 -5.68
C GLY A 152 -8.04 -14.51 -6.67
N THR A 153 -9.31 -14.73 -6.35
CA THR A 153 -10.45 -14.33 -7.20
C THR A 153 -10.71 -12.81 -7.19
N ASP A 154 -10.10 -12.10 -6.24
CA ASP A 154 -10.22 -10.66 -6.01
C ASP A 154 -9.24 -9.80 -6.85
N TRP A 155 -8.52 -10.42 -7.79
CA TRP A 155 -7.46 -9.77 -8.59
C TRP A 155 -7.88 -8.48 -9.30
N ARG A 156 -9.17 -8.27 -9.56
CA ARG A 156 -9.71 -7.04 -10.18
C ARG A 156 -9.59 -5.81 -9.29
N THR A 157 -9.69 -6.00 -7.98
CA THR A 157 -9.70 -4.92 -6.98
C THR A 157 -8.50 -4.99 -6.05
N ASN A 158 -7.78 -6.12 -6.04
CA ASN A 158 -6.62 -6.35 -5.19
C ASN A 158 -5.30 -6.28 -5.99
N PRO A 159 -4.56 -5.16 -5.91
CA PRO A 159 -3.23 -5.03 -6.54
C PRO A 159 -2.19 -6.01 -5.97
N VAL A 160 -2.32 -6.46 -4.72
CA VAL A 160 -1.38 -7.42 -4.12
C VAL A 160 -1.51 -8.78 -4.79
N THR A 161 -2.74 -9.23 -5.07
CA THR A 161 -3.02 -10.44 -5.85
C THR A 161 -2.37 -10.36 -7.25
N GLN A 162 -2.47 -9.20 -7.92
CA GLN A 162 -1.84 -9.00 -9.23
C GLN A 162 -0.30 -9.05 -9.16
N ILE A 163 0.29 -8.40 -8.15
CA ILE A 163 1.75 -8.40 -7.92
C ILE A 163 2.23 -9.83 -7.64
N GLN A 164 1.58 -10.54 -6.72
CA GLN A 164 1.94 -11.91 -6.37
C GLN A 164 1.89 -12.84 -7.58
N TRP A 165 0.82 -12.76 -8.37
CA TRP A 165 0.72 -13.53 -9.60
C TRP A 165 1.80 -13.17 -10.61
N GLY A 166 2.05 -11.87 -10.83
CA GLY A 166 3.05 -11.39 -11.78
C GLY A 166 4.47 -11.84 -11.41
N LEU A 167 4.83 -11.77 -10.13
CA LEU A 167 6.13 -12.26 -9.63
C LEU A 167 6.25 -13.78 -9.85
N ARG A 168 5.21 -14.54 -9.49
CA ARG A 168 5.16 -16.00 -9.69
C ARG A 168 5.28 -16.38 -11.17
N TYR A 169 4.62 -15.63 -12.04
CA TYR A 169 4.69 -15.85 -13.49
C TYR A 169 6.12 -15.62 -14.02
N ILE A 170 6.79 -14.56 -13.56
CA ILE A 170 8.19 -14.28 -13.93
C ILE A 170 9.12 -15.39 -13.46
N ASP A 171 8.97 -15.84 -12.22
CA ASP A 171 9.77 -16.91 -11.64
C ASP A 171 9.65 -18.20 -12.46
N ILE A 172 8.43 -18.66 -12.71
CA ILE A 172 8.19 -19.93 -13.43
C ILE A 172 8.63 -19.87 -14.90
N ARG A 173 8.50 -18.71 -15.56
CA ARG A 173 8.70 -18.59 -17.02
C ARG A 173 10.08 -18.09 -17.41
N TYR A 174 10.71 -17.29 -16.56
CA TYR A 174 11.96 -16.60 -16.85
C TYR A 174 13.02 -16.77 -15.77
N GLU A 175 12.68 -17.36 -14.62
CA GLU A 175 13.49 -17.49 -13.41
C GLU A 175 13.83 -16.15 -12.73
N THR A 176 14.03 -15.06 -13.50
CA THR A 176 14.38 -13.75 -12.96
C THR A 176 13.76 -12.59 -13.74
N PRO A 177 13.48 -11.46 -13.09
CA PRO A 177 12.96 -10.25 -13.74
C PRO A 177 13.85 -9.70 -14.86
N CYS A 178 15.18 -9.76 -14.71
CA CYS A 178 16.07 -9.29 -15.77
C CYS A 178 16.02 -10.18 -17.02
N LYS A 179 15.86 -11.50 -16.87
CA LYS A 179 15.61 -12.41 -18.02
C LYS A 179 14.27 -12.09 -18.69
N ALA A 180 13.21 -11.84 -17.91
CA ALA A 180 11.92 -11.40 -18.43
C ALA A 180 12.01 -10.08 -19.20
N LEU A 181 12.70 -9.07 -18.63
CA LEU A 181 12.92 -7.79 -19.30
C LEU A 181 13.72 -7.95 -20.60
N ALA A 182 14.73 -8.82 -20.62
CA ALA A 182 15.48 -9.11 -21.84
C ALA A 182 14.59 -9.72 -22.94
N LYS A 183 13.67 -10.62 -22.59
CA LYS A 183 12.65 -11.13 -23.50
C LYS A 183 11.72 -10.03 -24.00
N PHE A 184 11.22 -9.18 -23.11
CA PHE A 184 10.37 -8.03 -23.46
C PHE A 184 11.05 -7.06 -24.45
N LYS A 185 12.34 -6.76 -24.27
CA LYS A 185 13.09 -5.90 -25.20
C LYS A 185 13.14 -6.46 -26.62
N ARG A 186 13.17 -7.79 -26.79
CA ARG A 186 13.24 -8.45 -28.10
C ARG A 186 11.86 -8.68 -28.73
N SER A 187 10.85 -9.00 -27.92
CA SER A 187 9.58 -9.52 -28.43
C SER A 187 8.36 -8.66 -28.07
N ARG A 188 8.52 -7.60 -27.27
CA ARG A 188 7.43 -6.74 -26.76
C ARG A 188 6.40 -7.45 -25.90
N TYR A 189 6.73 -8.68 -25.47
CA TYR A 189 6.02 -9.45 -24.45
C TYR A 189 7.05 -10.19 -23.59
N TYR A 190 6.62 -10.54 -22.40
CA TYR A 190 7.20 -11.54 -21.52
C TYR A 190 6.02 -12.42 -21.04
#